data_AF-A0A349MKR3-F1
#
_entry.id   AF-A0A349MKR3-F1
#
_cell.length_a   1.000
_cell.length_b   1.000
_cell.length_c   1.000
_cell.angle_alpha   90.00
_cell.angle_beta   90.00
_cell.angle_gamma   90.00
#
_symmetry.space_group_name_H-M   'P 1'
#
loop_
_entity.id
_entity.type
_entity.pdbx_description
1 polymer ?
#
loop_
_entity_poly.entity_id
_entity_poly.type
_entity_poly.pdbx_seq_one_letter_code
_entity_poly.pdbx_strand_id
1 'polypeptide(L)'
;MRYCKYKISIIAILILNLIPVDVNAFWGNLIKNSAEVASDTFKLGKVQRSLPEEEIVKLSNMIQKAHDIDKVKDIIGKMNLPLDAIEDTFMRIAIQQKKINQNEAEIIFKNLHGVDGFRGTVGKVIGFNIAGTKGHLNELKISNAAVENGFNVEKIGERFDDGIKKRMTDIDVFLSKNGKYFPIEAKAYDNILFENMIMIRRDMESLVSYKNSSSSPSNIYPIFTFTNRPADPSVLKIIQKESENKGVNVIFGSPEEQIIQLNQLINVL
;
A
#
# COMPACT_ATOMS: atom_id res chain seq x y z
N MET A 1 30.22 16.62 -67.98
CA MET A 1 31.15 17.68 -67.55
C MET A 1 30.34 18.92 -67.20
N ARG A 2 30.44 19.39 -65.94
CA ARG A 2 30.16 20.72 -65.37
C ARG A 2 28.71 21.29 -65.24
N TYR A 3 28.32 21.36 -63.96
CA TYR A 3 27.73 22.46 -63.15
C TYR A 3 26.39 23.14 -63.51
N CYS A 4 25.38 22.82 -62.70
CA CYS A 4 24.79 23.64 -61.63
C CYS A 4 24.41 25.11 -61.92
N LYS A 5 23.10 25.41 -61.83
CA LYS A 5 22.57 26.67 -61.28
C LYS A 5 21.34 26.40 -60.41
N TYR A 6 21.44 26.81 -59.15
CA TYR A 6 20.41 26.82 -58.12
C TYR A 6 19.27 27.80 -58.46
N LYS A 7 18.03 27.41 -58.13
CA LYS A 7 17.02 28.33 -57.60
C LYS A 7 16.25 27.65 -56.46
N ILE A 8 16.50 28.14 -55.26
CA ILE A 8 15.76 27.89 -54.04
C ILE A 8 14.48 28.72 -54.09
N SER A 9 13.33 28.15 -53.76
CA SER A 9 12.10 28.91 -53.49
C SER A 9 11.31 28.25 -52.36
N ILE A 10 11.62 28.72 -51.15
CA ILE A 10 10.72 29.20 -50.09
C ILE A 10 9.38 28.44 -49.90
N ILE A 11 9.40 27.55 -48.90
CA ILE A 11 8.52 27.47 -47.71
C ILE A 11 7.11 28.08 -47.83
N ALA A 12 6.10 27.22 -47.66
CA ALA A 12 4.85 27.57 -46.96
C ALA A 12 4.57 26.49 -45.90
N ILE A 13 5.10 26.71 -44.69
CA ILE A 13 4.67 26.00 -43.49
C ILE A 13 3.32 26.58 -43.10
N LEU A 14 2.29 25.74 -43.13
CA LEU A 14 0.98 26.07 -42.57
C LEU A 14 1.14 26.15 -41.05
N ILE A 15 1.24 27.36 -40.51
CA ILE A 15 1.14 27.61 -39.08
C ILE A 15 -0.35 27.48 -38.73
N LEU A 16 -0.73 26.33 -38.17
CA LEU A 16 -1.99 26.21 -37.45
C LEU A 16 -1.91 27.12 -36.23
N ASN A 17 -2.71 28.18 -36.25
CA ASN A 17 -2.91 29.08 -35.12
C ASN A 17 -3.40 28.27 -33.91
N LEU A 18 -2.51 28.13 -32.94
CA LEU A 18 -2.80 27.74 -31.57
C LEU A 18 -3.76 28.76 -30.98
N ILE A 19 -5.01 28.36 -30.77
CA ILE A 19 -5.83 28.96 -29.74
C ILE A 19 -5.22 28.47 -28.42
N PRO A 20 -4.77 29.35 -27.52
CA PRO A 20 -4.46 28.92 -26.16
C PRO A 20 -5.80 28.55 -25.51
N VAL A 21 -6.17 27.28 -25.58
CA VAL A 21 -7.18 26.75 -24.67
C VAL A 21 -6.50 26.77 -23.31
N ASP A 22 -6.99 27.63 -22.43
CA ASP A 22 -6.46 27.80 -21.08
C ASP A 22 -6.78 26.52 -20.27
N VAL A 23 -5.94 25.51 -20.44
CA VAL A 23 -6.05 24.20 -19.78
C VAL A 23 -5.98 24.37 -18.25
N ASN A 24 -5.40 25.46 -17.76
CA ASN A 24 -5.32 25.76 -16.34
C ASN A 24 -6.65 26.20 -15.72
N ALA A 25 -7.58 26.78 -16.50
CA ALA A 25 -8.87 27.23 -15.97
C ALA A 25 -9.86 26.08 -15.74
N PHE A 26 -9.81 25.04 -16.58
CA PHE A 26 -10.68 23.86 -16.45
C PHE A 26 -10.24 22.95 -15.29
N TRP A 27 -8.93 22.68 -15.16
CA TRP A 27 -8.40 21.91 -14.03
C TRP A 27 -8.35 22.71 -12.72
N GLY A 28 -8.07 24.02 -12.79
CA GLY A 28 -8.00 24.88 -11.60
C GLY A 28 -9.32 25.00 -10.83
N ASN A 29 -10.46 24.97 -11.53
CA ASN A 29 -11.79 25.00 -10.91
C ASN A 29 -12.34 23.62 -10.53
N LEU A 30 -11.93 22.55 -11.21
CA LEU A 30 -12.25 21.18 -10.80
C LEU A 30 -11.51 20.78 -9.51
N ILE A 31 -10.24 21.17 -9.37
CA ILE A 31 -9.41 20.88 -8.19
C ILE A 31 -9.82 21.75 -6.98
N LYS A 32 -10.20 23.02 -7.19
CA LYS A 32 -10.65 23.89 -6.10
C LYS A 32 -12.03 23.49 -5.55
N ASN A 33 -12.97 23.10 -6.41
CA ASN A 33 -14.30 22.68 -5.97
C ASN A 33 -14.34 21.23 -5.46
N SER A 34 -13.36 20.37 -5.81
CA SER A 34 -13.25 19.02 -5.24
C SER A 34 -12.50 18.99 -3.91
N ALA A 35 -11.56 19.91 -3.67
CA ALA A 35 -10.77 19.94 -2.43
C ALA A 35 -11.58 20.42 -1.22
N GLU A 36 -12.54 21.32 -1.42
CA GLU A 36 -13.33 21.93 -0.34
C GLU A 36 -14.64 21.17 -0.05
N VAL A 37 -15.12 20.34 -0.99
CA VAL A 37 -16.31 19.49 -0.82
C VAL A 37 -15.95 18.05 -0.40
N ALA A 38 -14.71 17.61 -0.59
CA ALA A 38 -14.25 16.26 -0.21
C ALA A 38 -13.51 16.18 1.14
N SER A 39 -13.26 17.30 1.84
CA SER A 39 -12.48 17.26 3.10
C SER A 39 -13.28 16.69 4.27
N ASP A 40 -14.58 16.95 4.34
CA ASP A 40 -15.42 16.56 5.48
C ASP A 40 -16.05 15.17 5.33
N THR A 41 -16.09 14.61 4.12
CA THR A 41 -16.69 13.29 3.84
C THR A 41 -15.82 12.12 4.25
N PHE A 42 -14.51 12.32 4.43
CA PHE A 42 -13.55 11.25 4.79
C PHE A 42 -12.98 11.41 6.20
N LYS A 43 -13.70 12.13 7.08
CA LYS A 43 -13.33 12.21 8.48
C LYS A 43 -13.90 11.03 9.26
N LEU A 44 -13.06 10.40 10.09
CA LEU A 44 -13.51 9.35 10.99
C LEU A 44 -14.63 9.87 11.92
N GLY A 45 -15.66 9.04 12.11
CA GLY A 45 -16.85 9.39 12.88
C GLY A 45 -17.88 10.24 12.12
N LYS A 46 -17.63 10.57 10.84
CA LYS A 46 -18.53 11.39 10.00
C LYS A 46 -19.06 10.65 8.76
N VAL A 47 -18.65 9.42 8.54
CA VAL A 47 -19.20 8.56 7.47
C VAL A 47 -20.66 8.18 7.74
N GLN A 48 -21.40 7.84 6.69
CA GLN A 48 -22.81 7.48 6.80
C GLN A 48 -22.96 6.23 7.69
N ARG A 49 -23.87 6.29 8.68
CA ARG A 49 -24.09 5.21 9.66
C ARG A 49 -22.86 4.87 10.53
N SER A 50 -21.92 5.81 10.67
CA SER A 50 -20.86 5.73 11.69
C SER A 50 -21.45 5.45 13.08
N LEU A 51 -20.82 4.54 13.83
CA LEU A 51 -21.24 4.22 15.20
C LEU A 51 -20.98 5.41 16.15
N PRO A 52 -21.82 5.60 17.18
CA PRO A 52 -21.56 6.59 18.22
C PRO A 52 -20.29 6.22 19.01
N GLU A 53 -19.62 7.23 19.57
CA GLU A 53 -18.36 7.05 20.31
C GLU A 53 -18.49 6.06 21.48
N GLU A 54 -19.62 6.07 22.18
CA GLU A 54 -19.88 5.14 23.29
C GLU A 54 -19.82 3.67 22.85
N GLU A 55 -20.32 3.35 21.65
CA GLU A 55 -20.24 2.00 21.10
C GLU A 55 -18.81 1.65 20.66
N ILE A 56 -18.03 2.61 20.14
CA ILE A 56 -16.60 2.40 19.86
C ILE A 56 -15.83 2.04 21.14
N VAL A 57 -16.03 2.82 22.21
CA VAL A 57 -15.40 2.57 23.51
C VAL A 57 -15.78 1.19 24.03
N LYS A 58 -17.06 0.83 23.97
CA LYS A 58 -17.57 -0.47 24.38
C LYS A 58 -16.95 -1.62 23.58
N LEU A 59 -16.96 -1.56 22.25
CA LEU A 59 -16.37 -2.57 21.38
C LEU A 59 -14.85 -2.70 21.61
N SER A 60 -14.15 -1.58 21.77
CA SER A 60 -12.72 -1.58 22.10
C SER A 60 -12.45 -2.28 23.43
N ASN A 61 -13.24 -1.99 24.46
CA ASN A 61 -13.09 -2.58 25.80
C ASN A 61 -13.43 -4.08 25.84
N MET A 62 -14.14 -4.61 24.86
CA MET A 62 -14.40 -6.05 24.76
C MET A 62 -13.14 -6.84 24.37
N ILE A 63 -12.15 -6.22 23.72
CA ILE A 63 -10.94 -6.92 23.22
C ILE A 63 -9.88 -6.95 24.31
N GLN A 64 -9.92 -7.97 25.17
CA GLN A 64 -8.97 -8.13 26.28
C GLN A 64 -8.02 -9.34 26.11
N LYS A 65 -8.36 -10.27 25.22
CA LYS A 65 -7.54 -11.44 24.86
C LYS A 65 -7.78 -11.86 23.42
N ALA A 66 -6.94 -12.77 22.93
CA ALA A 66 -6.89 -13.17 21.51
C ALA A 66 -8.26 -13.51 20.88
N HIS A 67 -9.12 -14.28 21.55
CA HIS A 67 -10.42 -14.71 21.00
C HIS A 67 -11.56 -13.69 21.12
N ASP A 68 -11.32 -12.55 21.80
CA ASP A 68 -12.37 -11.54 21.93
C ASP A 68 -12.56 -10.73 20.64
N ILE A 69 -11.51 -10.64 19.81
CA ILE A 69 -11.57 -9.97 18.51
C ILE A 69 -12.63 -10.61 17.60
N ASP A 70 -12.76 -11.93 17.63
CA ASP A 70 -13.71 -12.67 16.79
C ASP A 70 -15.14 -12.31 17.19
N LYS A 71 -15.41 -12.21 18.49
CA LYS A 71 -16.71 -11.75 19.01
C LYS A 71 -17.04 -10.32 18.58
N VAL A 72 -16.06 -9.42 18.63
CA VAL A 72 -16.24 -8.02 18.20
C VAL A 72 -16.52 -7.95 16.71
N LYS A 73 -15.78 -8.71 15.89
CA LYS A 73 -16.03 -8.81 14.44
C LYS A 73 -17.41 -9.38 14.13
N ASP A 74 -17.86 -10.39 14.88
CA ASP A 74 -19.19 -10.97 14.74
C ASP A 74 -20.30 -9.97 15.09
N ILE A 75 -20.10 -9.18 16.16
CA ILE A 75 -21.05 -8.13 16.55
C ILE A 75 -21.16 -7.08 15.44
N ILE A 76 -20.03 -6.55 14.97
CA ILE A 76 -19.99 -5.55 13.90
C ILE A 76 -20.61 -6.11 12.61
N GLY A 77 -20.31 -7.38 12.27
CA GLY A 77 -20.91 -8.06 11.12
C GLY A 77 -22.43 -8.18 11.18
N LYS A 78 -23.00 -8.39 12.38
CA LYS A 78 -24.45 -8.47 12.60
C LYS A 78 -25.16 -7.11 12.55
N MET A 79 -24.44 -5.98 12.62
CA MET A 79 -25.01 -4.63 12.55
C MET A 79 -25.42 -4.23 11.12
N ASN A 80 -25.04 -5.00 10.09
CA ASN A 80 -25.37 -4.76 8.69
C ASN A 80 -25.04 -3.31 8.26
N LEU A 81 -23.85 -2.85 8.63
CA LEU A 81 -23.32 -1.52 8.31
C LEU A 81 -22.76 -1.49 6.87
N PRO A 82 -22.79 -0.32 6.20
CA PRO A 82 -22.08 -0.16 4.94
C PRO A 82 -20.56 -0.28 5.15
N LEU A 83 -19.82 -0.58 4.07
CA LEU A 83 -18.38 -0.91 4.14
C LEU A 83 -17.55 0.21 4.79
N ASP A 84 -17.83 1.46 4.42
CA ASP A 84 -17.22 2.67 4.98
C ASP A 84 -17.41 2.78 6.49
N ALA A 85 -18.61 2.52 6.99
CA ALA A 85 -18.89 2.52 8.43
C ALA A 85 -18.18 1.37 9.16
N ILE A 86 -17.97 0.22 8.52
CA ILE A 86 -17.21 -0.90 9.12
C ILE A 86 -15.73 -0.53 9.22
N GLU A 87 -15.16 0.03 8.16
CA GLU A 87 -13.76 0.46 8.13
C GLU A 87 -13.51 1.61 9.13
N ASP A 88 -14.41 2.60 9.18
CA ASP A 88 -14.43 3.67 10.20
C ASP A 88 -14.44 3.09 11.62
N THR A 89 -15.33 2.14 11.87
CA THR A 89 -15.46 1.47 13.18
C THR A 89 -14.15 0.82 13.60
N PHE A 90 -13.52 0.04 12.71
CA PHE A 90 -12.26 -0.61 13.03
C PHE A 90 -11.10 0.38 13.23
N MET A 91 -11.03 1.45 12.43
CA MET A 91 -10.01 2.50 12.62
C MET A 91 -10.18 3.20 13.97
N ARG A 92 -11.41 3.55 14.35
CA ARG A 92 -11.69 4.22 15.64
C ARG A 92 -11.46 3.30 16.83
N ILE A 93 -11.70 2.00 16.71
CA ILE A 93 -11.27 1.02 17.72
C ILE A 93 -9.74 1.00 17.83
N ALA A 94 -9.00 1.02 16.73
CA ALA A 94 -7.54 1.05 16.75
C ALA A 94 -6.99 2.33 17.44
N ILE A 95 -7.64 3.47 17.22
CA ILE A 95 -7.35 4.73 17.91
C ILE A 95 -7.63 4.60 19.42
N GLN A 96 -8.80 4.09 19.80
CA GLN A 96 -9.18 3.90 21.20
C GLN A 96 -8.22 2.96 21.94
N GLN A 97 -7.70 1.94 21.25
CA GLN A 97 -6.66 1.04 21.76
C GLN A 97 -5.24 1.63 21.71
N LYS A 98 -5.08 2.88 21.28
CA LYS A 98 -3.81 3.61 21.16
C LYS A 98 -2.79 2.95 20.24
N LYS A 99 -3.24 2.19 19.24
CA LYS A 99 -2.37 1.53 18.26
C LYS A 99 -1.92 2.45 17.15
N ILE A 100 -2.76 3.44 16.86
CA ILE A 100 -2.52 4.50 15.89
C ILE A 100 -3.12 5.79 16.47
N ASN A 101 -2.51 6.93 16.18
CA ASN A 101 -3.06 8.22 16.61
C ASN A 101 -4.16 8.70 15.64
N GLN A 102 -5.00 9.63 16.10
CA GLN A 102 -6.14 10.14 15.31
C GLN A 102 -5.72 10.68 13.94
N ASN A 103 -4.69 11.53 13.88
CA ASN A 103 -4.29 12.20 12.65
C ASN A 103 -3.80 11.19 11.60
N GLU A 104 -2.94 10.26 12.02
CA GLU A 104 -2.44 9.20 11.15
C GLU A 104 -3.60 8.30 10.67
N ALA A 105 -4.53 7.96 11.55
CA ALA A 105 -5.70 7.14 11.22
C ALA A 105 -6.62 7.83 10.19
N GLU A 106 -6.87 9.13 10.33
CA GLU A 106 -7.68 9.89 9.36
C GLU A 106 -7.02 9.93 7.99
N ILE A 107 -5.70 10.11 7.92
CA ILE A 107 -4.95 10.10 6.65
C ILE A 107 -5.01 8.72 6.00
N ILE A 108 -4.73 7.65 6.76
CA ILE A 108 -4.83 6.27 6.26
C ILE A 108 -6.24 5.96 5.77
N PHE A 109 -7.28 6.35 6.53
CA PHE A 109 -8.67 6.11 6.14
C PHE A 109 -9.03 6.86 4.85
N LYS A 110 -8.67 8.14 4.76
CA LYS A 110 -8.89 8.94 3.55
C LYS A 110 -8.24 8.31 2.31
N ASN A 111 -7.03 7.77 2.46
CA ASN A 111 -6.26 7.27 1.33
C ASN A 111 -6.60 5.82 0.93
N LEU A 112 -7.05 4.99 1.89
CA LEU A 112 -7.22 3.55 1.67
C LEU A 112 -8.65 3.03 1.79
N HIS A 113 -9.62 3.86 2.20
CA HIS A 113 -11.02 3.46 2.28
C HIS A 113 -11.50 2.84 0.95
N GLY A 114 -12.13 1.67 1.03
CA GLY A 114 -12.64 0.95 -0.14
C GLY A 114 -11.59 0.19 -0.97
N VAL A 115 -10.30 0.28 -0.64
CA VAL A 115 -9.26 -0.57 -1.24
C VAL A 115 -9.49 -2.01 -0.82
N ASP A 116 -9.40 -2.95 -1.77
CA ASP A 116 -9.59 -4.37 -1.47
C ASP A 116 -8.57 -4.84 -0.42
N GLY A 117 -9.08 -5.54 0.59
CA GLY A 117 -8.30 -5.97 1.76
C GLY A 117 -8.14 -4.95 2.89
N PHE A 118 -8.41 -3.65 2.69
CA PHE A 118 -8.23 -2.62 3.73
C PHE A 118 -9.02 -2.95 5.01
N ARG A 119 -10.34 -3.20 4.90
CA ARG A 119 -11.20 -3.71 6.00
C ARG A 119 -10.59 -4.91 6.73
N GLY A 120 -10.07 -5.87 5.97
CA GLY A 120 -9.48 -7.09 6.50
C GLY A 120 -8.26 -6.79 7.36
N THR A 121 -7.35 -5.97 6.83
CA THR A 121 -6.09 -5.60 7.50
C THR A 121 -6.31 -4.73 8.72
N VAL A 122 -7.16 -3.68 8.66
CA VAL A 122 -7.52 -2.91 9.87
C VAL A 122 -8.21 -3.79 10.92
N GLY A 123 -9.05 -4.73 10.49
CA GLY A 123 -9.64 -5.73 11.38
C GLY A 123 -8.61 -6.65 12.03
N LYS A 124 -7.41 -6.84 11.46
CA LYS A 124 -6.30 -7.55 12.11
C LYS A 124 -5.49 -6.61 13.04
N VAL A 125 -5.37 -5.32 12.72
CA VAL A 125 -4.71 -4.30 13.57
C VAL A 125 -5.37 -4.20 14.94
N ILE A 126 -6.69 -4.31 15.05
CA ILE A 126 -7.39 -4.24 16.35
C ILE A 126 -7.21 -5.49 17.25
N GLY A 127 -6.44 -6.49 16.82
CA GLY A 127 -6.23 -7.73 17.57
C GLY A 127 -5.32 -7.62 18.80
N PHE A 128 -5.20 -8.71 19.56
CA PHE A 128 -4.42 -8.70 20.81
C PHE A 128 -2.92 -8.98 20.62
N ASN A 129 -2.54 -9.71 19.56
CA ASN A 129 -1.14 -10.08 19.32
C ASN A 129 -0.33 -8.87 18.86
N ILE A 130 0.49 -8.31 19.75
CA ILE A 130 1.30 -7.11 19.49
C ILE A 130 2.12 -7.23 18.20
N ALA A 131 2.90 -8.30 18.02
CA ALA A 131 3.74 -8.48 16.85
C ALA A 131 2.93 -8.57 15.55
N GLY A 132 1.82 -9.33 15.56
CA GLY A 132 0.92 -9.42 14.42
C GLY A 132 0.27 -8.06 14.08
N THR A 133 -0.21 -7.34 15.09
CA THR A 133 -0.82 -6.01 14.90
C THR A 133 0.17 -4.99 14.37
N LYS A 134 1.43 -5.05 14.81
CA LYS A 134 2.51 -4.20 14.29
C LYS A 134 2.80 -4.48 12.82
N GLY A 135 2.82 -5.77 12.43
CA GLY A 135 2.95 -6.18 11.03
C GLY A 135 1.84 -5.60 10.16
N HIS A 136 0.58 -5.85 10.53
CA HIS A 136 -0.57 -5.35 9.75
C HIS A 136 -0.67 -3.82 9.72
N LEU A 137 -0.29 -3.14 10.81
CA LEU A 137 -0.22 -1.68 10.81
C LEU A 137 0.88 -1.19 9.86
N ASN A 138 2.01 -1.88 9.79
CA ASN A 138 3.08 -1.56 8.86
C ASN A 138 2.63 -1.70 7.39
N GLU A 139 1.84 -2.72 7.06
CA GLU A 139 1.21 -2.89 5.72
C GLU A 139 0.34 -1.68 5.35
N LEU A 140 -0.51 -1.20 6.29
CA LEU A 140 -1.33 -0.01 6.09
C LEU A 140 -0.50 1.26 5.91
N LYS A 141 0.57 1.43 6.69
CA LYS A 141 1.45 2.60 6.57
C LYS A 141 2.21 2.62 5.25
N ILE A 142 2.69 1.46 4.78
CA ILE A 142 3.33 1.32 3.45
C ILE A 142 2.34 1.70 2.36
N SER A 143 1.12 1.18 2.45
CA SER A 143 0.04 1.49 1.50
C SER A 143 -0.30 2.98 1.49
N ASN A 144 -0.41 3.61 2.67
CA ASN A 144 -0.67 5.04 2.78
C ASN A 144 0.46 5.89 2.16
N ALA A 145 1.71 5.60 2.53
CA ALA A 145 2.87 6.28 1.98
C ALA A 145 2.94 6.11 0.45
N ALA A 146 2.50 4.96 -0.09
CA ALA A 146 2.41 4.71 -1.52
C ALA A 146 1.43 5.68 -2.21
N VAL A 147 0.22 5.86 -1.66
CA VAL A 147 -0.77 6.82 -2.21
C VAL A 147 -0.22 8.24 -2.20
N GLU A 148 0.38 8.68 -1.11
CA GLU A 148 1.00 10.01 -0.99
C GLU A 148 2.12 10.25 -2.01
N ASN A 149 2.71 9.17 -2.51
CA ASN A 149 3.78 9.16 -3.50
C ASN A 149 3.29 8.82 -4.92
N GLY A 150 1.97 8.85 -5.16
CA GLY A 150 1.36 8.68 -6.49
C GLY A 150 1.39 7.25 -7.02
N PHE A 151 1.41 6.25 -6.14
CA PHE A 151 1.08 4.87 -6.49
C PHE A 151 -0.42 4.63 -6.34
N ASN A 152 -0.94 3.65 -7.09
CA ASN A 152 -2.21 3.04 -6.79
C ASN A 152 -1.96 1.86 -5.84
N VAL A 153 -2.79 1.74 -4.80
CA VAL A 153 -2.85 0.54 -3.96
C VAL A 153 -3.94 -0.35 -4.55
N GLU A 154 -3.53 -1.41 -5.22
CA GLU A 154 -4.47 -2.32 -5.90
C GLU A 154 -5.18 -3.21 -4.88
N LYS A 155 -4.41 -3.80 -3.95
CA LYS A 155 -4.88 -4.71 -2.90
C LYS A 155 -3.96 -4.71 -1.69
N ILE A 156 -4.51 -5.08 -0.53
CA ILE A 156 -3.78 -5.31 0.72
C ILE A 156 -4.07 -6.72 1.23
N GLY A 157 -3.05 -7.53 1.50
CA GLY A 157 -3.23 -8.91 1.96
C GLY A 157 -3.91 -9.82 0.93
N GLU A 158 -3.51 -9.73 -0.33
CA GLU A 158 -4.08 -10.55 -1.42
C GLU A 158 -3.72 -12.02 -1.24
N ARG A 159 -4.74 -12.89 -1.17
CA ARG A 159 -4.54 -14.33 -1.07
C ARG A 159 -4.22 -14.97 -2.41
N PHE A 160 -3.20 -15.82 -2.44
CA PHE A 160 -2.88 -16.69 -3.56
C PHE A 160 -2.33 -18.05 -3.10
N ASP A 161 -2.39 -19.04 -3.99
CA ASP A 161 -1.72 -20.32 -3.79
C ASP A 161 -0.31 -20.22 -4.37
N ASP A 162 0.71 -20.30 -3.51
CA ASP A 162 2.11 -20.22 -3.92
C ASP A 162 2.70 -21.59 -4.27
N GLY A 163 1.97 -22.69 -4.03
CA GLY A 163 2.45 -24.07 -4.22
C GLY A 163 3.63 -24.48 -3.33
N ILE A 164 4.08 -23.61 -2.42
CA ILE A 164 5.25 -23.77 -1.54
C ILE A 164 4.78 -24.00 -0.10
N LYS A 165 3.82 -23.21 0.36
CA LYS A 165 3.22 -23.31 1.69
C LYS A 165 2.01 -24.26 1.58
N LYS A 166 1.79 -25.08 2.61
CA LYS A 166 0.65 -26.02 2.69
C LYS A 166 -0.72 -25.31 2.78
N ARG A 167 -0.76 -23.99 2.68
CA ARG A 167 -1.91 -23.11 2.86
C ARG A 167 -1.73 -21.90 1.96
N MET A 168 -2.83 -21.22 1.64
CA MET A 168 -2.81 -19.92 0.95
C MET A 168 -1.82 -18.97 1.63
N THR A 169 -1.11 -18.22 0.80
CA THR A 169 -0.20 -17.14 1.20
C THR A 169 -0.84 -15.80 0.87
N ASP A 170 -0.49 -14.77 1.62
CA ASP A 170 -0.95 -13.41 1.39
C ASP A 170 0.22 -12.62 0.75
N ILE A 171 -0.03 -11.82 -0.29
CA ILE A 171 0.83 -10.70 -0.68
C ILE A 171 0.43 -9.52 0.20
N ASP A 172 1.36 -9.05 1.03
CA ASP A 172 1.09 -8.05 2.05
C ASP A 172 0.54 -6.75 1.45
N VAL A 173 1.20 -6.23 0.41
CA VAL A 173 0.74 -5.04 -0.32
C VAL A 173 0.97 -5.22 -1.82
N PHE A 174 -0.03 -4.90 -2.64
CA PHE A 174 0.10 -4.91 -4.09
C PHE A 174 -0.11 -3.50 -4.65
N LEU A 175 0.94 -2.92 -5.22
CA LEU A 175 0.93 -1.56 -5.76
C LEU A 175 1.05 -1.56 -7.29
N SER A 176 0.56 -0.50 -7.92
CA SER A 176 0.86 -0.18 -9.31
C SER A 176 1.27 1.28 -9.50
N LYS A 177 2.14 1.52 -10.49
CA LYS A 177 2.51 2.86 -10.95
C LYS A 177 3.10 2.79 -12.36
N ASN A 178 2.64 3.67 -13.26
CA ASN A 178 3.16 3.78 -14.63
C ASN A 178 3.19 2.43 -15.39
N GLY A 179 2.15 1.59 -15.21
CA GLY A 179 2.06 0.27 -15.85
C GLY A 179 3.03 -0.78 -15.29
N LYS A 180 3.69 -0.51 -14.16
CA LYS A 180 4.52 -1.44 -13.39
C LYS A 180 3.76 -1.87 -12.14
N TYR A 181 3.98 -3.11 -11.71
CA TYR A 181 3.30 -3.73 -10.57
C TYR A 181 4.31 -4.22 -9.54
N PHE A 182 4.01 -4.01 -8.26
CA PHE A 182 4.93 -4.24 -7.15
C PHE A 182 4.22 -5.05 -6.06
N PRO A 183 4.29 -6.39 -6.11
CA PRO A 183 3.93 -7.21 -4.97
C PRO A 183 5.01 -7.06 -3.91
N ILE A 184 4.60 -6.69 -2.71
CA ILE A 184 5.46 -6.40 -1.56
C ILE A 184 5.19 -7.45 -0.49
N GLU A 185 6.27 -8.06 0.00
CA GLU A 185 6.30 -8.72 1.31
C GLU A 185 6.96 -7.76 2.31
N ALA A 186 6.30 -7.45 3.43
CA ALA A 186 6.72 -6.43 4.38
C ALA A 186 7.00 -7.02 5.77
N LYS A 187 8.25 -6.92 6.24
CA LYS A 187 8.65 -7.43 7.56
C LYS A 187 8.94 -6.30 8.55
N ALA A 188 8.19 -6.28 9.65
CA ALA A 188 8.36 -5.35 10.76
C ALA A 188 9.21 -5.94 11.91
N TYR A 189 10.39 -6.49 11.60
CA TYR A 189 11.29 -7.09 12.60
C TYR A 189 12.05 -6.02 13.39
N ASP A 190 12.11 -6.16 14.71
CA ASP A 190 12.92 -5.27 15.56
C ASP A 190 14.43 -5.49 15.32
N ASN A 191 14.84 -6.74 15.11
CA ASN A 191 16.18 -7.10 14.66
C ASN A 191 16.09 -8.28 13.68
N ILE A 192 17.01 -8.33 12.72
CA ILE A 192 17.09 -9.37 11.71
C ILE A 192 18.30 -10.24 11.99
N LEU A 193 18.05 -11.48 12.35
CA LEU A 193 19.02 -12.47 12.79
C LEU A 193 19.14 -13.61 11.78
N PHE A 194 20.21 -14.40 11.90
CA PHE A 194 20.45 -15.58 11.07
C PHE A 194 19.30 -16.60 11.10
N GLU A 195 18.64 -16.76 12.26
CA GLU A 195 17.49 -17.65 12.41
C GLU A 195 16.28 -17.24 11.55
N ASN A 196 16.17 -15.96 11.16
CA ASN A 196 15.10 -15.50 10.28
C ASN A 196 15.32 -15.90 8.81
N MET A 197 16.53 -16.34 8.43
CA MET A 197 16.89 -16.57 7.01
C MET A 197 16.03 -17.65 6.34
N ILE A 198 15.61 -18.68 7.08
CA ILE A 198 14.73 -19.72 6.54
C ILE A 198 13.39 -19.11 6.12
N MET A 199 12.81 -18.27 6.97
CA MET A 199 11.53 -17.62 6.67
C MET A 199 11.66 -16.59 5.55
N ILE A 200 12.70 -15.75 5.58
CA ILE A 200 12.96 -14.75 4.54
C ILE A 200 13.10 -15.41 3.16
N ARG A 201 13.86 -16.51 3.05
CA ARG A 201 13.99 -17.25 1.78
C ARG A 201 12.65 -17.74 1.24
N ARG A 202 11.82 -18.31 2.12
CA ARG A 202 10.49 -18.84 1.74
C ARG A 202 9.54 -17.74 1.29
N ASP A 203 9.58 -16.59 1.97
CA ASP A 203 8.73 -15.46 1.61
C ASP A 203 9.20 -14.83 0.27
N MET A 204 10.52 -14.74 0.02
CA MET A 204 11.05 -14.38 -1.31
C MET A 204 10.64 -15.39 -2.41
N GLU A 205 10.61 -16.68 -2.10
CA GLU A 205 10.12 -17.71 -3.05
C GLU A 205 8.63 -17.57 -3.34
N SER A 206 7.84 -17.14 -2.35
CA SER A 206 6.42 -16.86 -2.51
C SER A 206 6.21 -15.68 -3.47
N LEU A 207 6.99 -14.61 -3.33
CA LEU A 207 6.99 -13.46 -4.25
C LEU A 207 7.35 -13.86 -5.69
N VAL A 208 8.36 -14.71 -5.86
CA VAL A 208 8.74 -15.23 -7.19
C VAL A 208 7.62 -16.10 -7.77
N SER A 209 6.97 -16.91 -6.95
CA SER A 209 5.85 -17.76 -7.37
C SER A 209 4.64 -16.93 -7.78
N TYR A 210 4.34 -15.86 -7.04
CA TYR A 210 3.32 -14.89 -7.42
C TYR A 210 3.64 -14.30 -8.79
N LYS A 211 4.85 -13.75 -8.99
CA LYS A 211 5.29 -13.20 -10.28
C LYS A 211 5.09 -14.15 -11.46
N ASN A 212 5.33 -15.44 -11.25
CA ASN A 212 5.23 -16.47 -12.29
C ASN A 212 3.83 -17.09 -12.41
N SER A 213 2.85 -16.65 -11.60
CA SER A 213 1.49 -17.15 -11.65
C SER A 213 0.78 -16.68 -12.92
N SER A 214 -0.15 -17.50 -13.44
CA SER A 214 -0.92 -17.18 -14.65
C SER A 214 -1.85 -15.96 -14.49
N SER A 215 -2.17 -15.59 -13.25
CA SER A 215 -3.02 -14.45 -12.91
C SER A 215 -2.26 -13.13 -12.82
N SER A 216 -0.94 -13.17 -12.90
CA SER A 216 -0.09 -12.03 -12.61
C SER A 216 0.18 -11.16 -13.84
N PRO A 217 0.16 -9.82 -13.69
CA PRO A 217 0.55 -8.90 -14.76
C PRO A 217 1.96 -9.16 -15.31
N SER A 218 2.18 -8.83 -16.59
CA SER A 218 3.45 -9.07 -17.30
C SER A 218 4.62 -8.20 -16.84
N ASN A 219 4.38 -7.18 -16.01
CA ASN A 219 5.39 -6.18 -15.60
C ASN A 219 5.52 -6.08 -14.07
N ILE A 220 5.80 -7.23 -13.45
CA ILE A 220 5.94 -7.37 -11.99
C ILE A 220 7.39 -7.28 -11.55
N TYR A 221 7.60 -6.47 -10.52
CA TYR A 221 8.87 -6.28 -9.83
C TYR A 221 8.68 -6.59 -8.34
N PRO A 222 9.01 -7.82 -7.90
CA PRO A 222 8.78 -8.21 -6.51
C PRO A 222 9.69 -7.43 -5.58
N ILE A 223 9.10 -6.98 -4.46
CA ILE A 223 9.76 -6.18 -3.45
C ILE A 223 9.68 -6.92 -2.11
N PHE A 224 10.79 -6.98 -1.41
CA PHE A 224 10.83 -7.43 -0.02
C PHE A 224 11.28 -6.25 0.85
N THR A 225 10.46 -5.82 1.79
CA THR A 225 10.78 -4.68 2.65
C THR A 225 11.01 -5.08 4.09
N PHE A 226 11.90 -4.34 4.76
CA PHE A 226 12.13 -4.44 6.18
C PHE A 226 12.04 -3.07 6.84
N THR A 227 11.42 -2.99 8.01
CA THR A 227 11.42 -1.74 8.79
C THR A 227 12.81 -1.36 9.28
N ASN A 228 13.68 -2.35 9.52
CA ASN A 228 15.03 -2.16 10.03
C ASN A 228 16.06 -2.81 9.12
N ARG A 229 17.20 -2.16 8.97
CA ARG A 229 18.37 -2.76 8.33
C ARG A 229 19.06 -3.71 9.33
N PRO A 230 19.51 -4.91 8.91
CA PRO A 230 20.27 -5.80 9.79
C PRO A 230 21.51 -5.09 10.33
N ALA A 231 21.74 -5.19 11.64
CA ALA A 231 22.94 -4.63 12.27
C ALA A 231 24.20 -5.45 11.95
N ASP A 232 24.06 -6.76 11.79
CA ASP A 232 25.15 -7.65 11.37
C ASP A 232 25.38 -7.56 9.85
N PRO A 233 26.56 -7.10 9.39
CA PRO A 233 26.89 -7.02 7.97
C PRO A 233 26.81 -8.38 7.27
N SER A 234 27.06 -9.49 7.98
CA SER A 234 27.01 -10.85 7.42
C SER A 234 25.57 -11.24 7.08
N VAL A 235 24.61 -10.92 7.95
CA VAL A 235 23.18 -11.14 7.71
C VAL A 235 22.72 -10.31 6.51
N LEU A 236 23.09 -9.04 6.45
CA LEU A 236 22.78 -8.18 5.32
C LEU A 236 23.31 -8.76 3.99
N LYS A 237 24.57 -9.21 3.98
CA LYS A 237 25.21 -9.78 2.79
C LYS A 237 24.49 -11.05 2.30
N ILE A 238 23.97 -11.85 3.22
CA ILE A 238 23.17 -13.03 2.89
C ILE A 238 21.83 -12.62 2.28
N ILE A 239 21.11 -11.68 2.90
CA ILE A 239 19.83 -11.18 2.36
C ILE A 239 20.01 -10.64 0.94
N GLN A 240 21.04 -9.82 0.71
CA GLN A 240 21.36 -9.27 -0.60
C GLN A 240 21.65 -10.35 -1.64
N LYS A 241 22.48 -11.35 -1.28
CA LYS A 241 22.79 -12.47 -2.16
C LYS A 241 21.55 -13.29 -2.51
N GLU A 242 20.70 -13.59 -1.53
CA GLU A 242 19.46 -14.34 -1.75
C GLU A 242 18.48 -13.57 -2.64
N SER A 243 18.35 -12.26 -2.41
CA SER A 243 17.45 -11.42 -3.20
C SER A 243 17.92 -11.26 -4.65
N GLU A 244 19.22 -11.05 -4.87
CA GLU A 244 19.82 -11.01 -6.21
C GLU A 244 19.61 -12.32 -6.96
N ASN A 245 19.89 -13.46 -6.31
CA ASN A 245 19.70 -14.79 -6.92
C ASN A 245 18.25 -15.05 -7.34
N LYS A 246 17.27 -14.47 -6.63
CA LYS A 246 15.84 -14.66 -6.90
C LYS A 246 15.21 -13.54 -7.74
N GLY A 247 15.96 -12.49 -8.08
CA GLY A 247 15.43 -11.32 -8.77
C GLY A 247 14.36 -10.56 -7.98
N VAL A 248 14.53 -10.51 -6.65
CA VAL A 248 13.69 -9.75 -5.72
C VAL A 248 14.44 -8.50 -5.28
N ASN A 249 13.78 -7.34 -5.27
CA ASN A 249 14.39 -6.10 -4.80
C ASN A 249 14.19 -5.97 -3.29
N VAL A 250 15.24 -5.61 -2.56
CA VAL A 250 15.18 -5.43 -1.10
C VAL A 250 15.29 -3.96 -0.74
N ILE A 251 14.38 -3.51 0.11
CA ILE A 251 14.31 -2.11 0.58
C ILE A 251 14.22 -2.10 2.11
N PHE A 252 14.81 -1.09 2.74
CA PHE A 252 14.87 -0.96 4.21
C PHE A 252 14.38 0.41 4.65
N GLY A 253 13.86 0.53 5.87
CA GLY A 253 13.58 1.81 6.53
C GLY A 253 12.12 1.96 6.94
N SER A 254 11.72 3.17 7.32
CA SER A 254 10.31 3.49 7.60
C SER A 254 9.43 3.26 6.36
N PRO A 255 8.10 3.12 6.51
CA PRO A 255 7.18 3.03 5.38
C PRO A 255 7.40 4.11 4.31
N GLU A 256 7.65 5.35 4.73
CA GLU A 256 7.93 6.49 3.85
C GLU A 256 9.26 6.31 3.12
N GLU A 257 10.33 5.95 3.84
CA GLU A 257 11.65 5.67 3.25
C GLU A 257 11.60 4.50 2.25
N GLN A 258 10.78 3.49 2.54
CA GLN A 258 10.60 2.33 1.65
C GLN A 258 9.95 2.76 0.32
N ILE A 259 8.91 3.58 0.39
CA ILE A 259 8.22 4.06 -0.82
C ILE A 259 9.09 5.05 -1.61
N ILE A 260 9.90 5.89 -0.95
CA ILE A 260 10.87 6.76 -1.62
C ILE A 260 11.90 5.93 -2.41
N GLN A 261 12.45 4.88 -1.79
CA GLN A 261 13.37 3.96 -2.46
C GLN A 261 12.69 3.21 -3.61
N LEU A 262 11.43 2.79 -3.45
CA LEU A 262 10.66 2.16 -4.52
C LEU A 262 10.46 3.12 -5.70
N ASN A 263 10.15 4.39 -5.43
CA ASN A 263 10.07 5.44 -6.46
C ASN A 263 11.40 5.63 -7.22
N GLN A 264 12.54 5.57 -6.53
CA GLN A 264 13.85 5.65 -7.16
C GLN A 264 14.12 4.42 -8.03
N LEU A 265 13.76 3.23 -7.55
CA LEU A 265 13.89 1.97 -8.27
C LEU A 265 13.08 1.98 -9.59
N ILE A 266 11.88 2.58 -9.60
CA ILE A 266 11.06 2.68 -10.82
C ILE A 266 11.79 3.32 -12.00
N ASN A 267 12.69 4.27 -11.74
CA ASN A 267 13.39 4.99 -12.81
C ASN A 267 14.49 4.17 -13.50
N VAL A 268 14.87 3.03 -12.92
CA VAL A 268 15.92 2.14 -13.46
C VAL A 268 15.40 0.76 -13.85
N LEU A 269 14.11 0.49 -13.61
CA LEU A 269 13.38 -0.72 -14.02
C LEU A 269 12.77 -0.60 -15.41
#